data_AF-R7K8M8-F1
#
_entry.id   AF-R7K8M8-F1
#
_cell.length_a   1.000
_cell.length_b   1.000
_cell.length_c   1.000
_cell.angle_alpha   90.00
_cell.angle_beta   90.00
_cell.angle_gamma   90.00
#
_symmetry.space_group_name_H-M   'P 1'
#
loop_
_entity.id
_entity.type
_entity.pdbx_description
1 polymer ?
#
loop_
_entity_poly.entity_id
_entity_poly.type
_entity_poly.pdbx_seq_one_letter_code
_entity_poly.pdbx_strand_id
1 'polypeptide(L)'
;MENKVSQIPEFKRYYLSEFELYDGEEFITFNIVGIDAAKNEIQIAVTNRGKISVITYDLLTDKNGRLYFEYGAMFEHVHLDAFKEVT
;
A
#
# COMPACT_ATOMS: atom_id res chain seq x y z
N MET A 1 32.18 -2.86 8.74
CA MET A 1 31.18 -3.42 7.80
C MET A 1 30.20 -2.31 7.48
N GLU A 2 30.29 -1.73 6.29
CA GLU A 2 29.32 -0.72 5.85
C GLU A 2 27.99 -1.41 5.59
N ASN A 3 26.94 -0.93 6.25
CA ASN A 3 25.62 -1.54 6.24
C ASN A 3 25.00 -1.36 4.84
N LYS A 4 24.80 -2.46 4.10
CA LYS A 4 24.21 -2.50 2.74
C LYS A 4 22.72 -2.09 2.68
N VAL A 5 22.20 -1.44 3.72
CA VAL A 5 20.83 -0.93 3.78
C VAL A 5 20.64 0.27 2.83
N SER A 6 21.74 0.95 2.45
CA SER A 6 21.74 2.13 1.59
C SER A 6 21.58 1.87 0.09
N GLN A 7 21.42 0.61 -0.35
CA GLN A 7 21.30 0.24 -1.78
C GLN A 7 20.00 -0.49 -2.13
N ILE A 8 19.00 -0.47 -1.26
CA ILE A 8 17.67 -0.99 -1.59
C ILE A 8 16.99 0.10 -2.44
N PRO A 9 16.82 -0.09 -3.76
CA PRO A 9 16.10 0.89 -4.55
C PRO A 9 14.68 1.02 -4.02
N GLU A 10 14.12 2.23 -4.04
CA GLU A 10 12.85 2.58 -3.38
C GLU A 10 11.71 1.58 -3.67
N PHE A 11 11.68 1.02 -4.89
CA PHE A 11 10.73 -0.02 -5.29
C PHE A 11 10.78 -1.29 -4.43
N LYS A 12 11.94 -1.68 -3.89
CA LYS A 12 12.08 -2.85 -3.01
C LYS A 12 11.57 -2.61 -1.60
N ARG A 13 11.52 -1.35 -1.12
CA ARG A 13 10.93 -1.02 0.20
C ARG A 13 9.41 -1.19 0.19
N TYR A 14 8.76 -0.84 -0.91
CA TYR A 14 7.31 -1.01 -1.05
C TYR A 14 6.89 -2.48 -1.12
N TYR A 15 7.70 -3.37 -1.72
CA TYR A 15 7.41 -4.80 -1.85
C TYR A 15 7.27 -5.56 -0.51
N LEU A 16 7.81 -5.01 0.58
CA LEU A 16 7.74 -5.60 1.93
C LEU A 16 6.90 -4.76 2.89
N SER A 17 6.16 -3.77 2.38
CA SER A 17 5.35 -2.90 3.23
C SER A 17 3.91 -3.39 3.28
N GLU A 18 3.34 -3.49 4.48
CA GLU A 18 2.01 -4.02 4.75
C GLU A 18 1.16 -3.04 5.57
N PHE A 19 -0.14 -3.01 5.28
CA PHE A 19 -1.16 -2.33 6.06
C PHE A 19 -2.33 -3.28 6.31
N GLU A 20 -2.92 -3.23 7.51
CA GLU A 20 -4.11 -4.01 7.86
C GLU A 20 -5.27 -3.08 8.22
N LEU A 21 -6.43 -3.35 7.63
CA LEU A 21 -7.69 -2.66 7.92
C LEU A 21 -8.67 -3.66 8.55
N TYR A 22 -9.25 -3.32 9.71
CA TYR A 22 -10.34 -4.10 10.28
C TYR A 22 -11.68 -3.61 9.74
N ASP A 23 -12.42 -4.46 9.03
CA ASP A 23 -13.70 -4.10 8.40
C ASP A 23 -14.92 -4.24 9.34
N GLY A 24 -14.70 -4.67 10.59
CA GLY A 24 -15.73 -4.99 11.57
C GLY A 24 -16.02 -6.49 11.70
N GLU A 25 -15.53 -7.32 10.77
CA GLU A 25 -15.61 -8.77 10.81
C GLU A 25 -14.22 -9.41 10.77
N GLU A 26 -13.39 -9.03 9.80
CA GLU A 26 -12.06 -9.59 9.56
C GLU A 26 -11.03 -8.51 9.18
N PHE A 27 -9.74 -8.87 9.24
CA PHE A 27 -8.67 -8.03 8.75
C PHE A 27 -8.48 -8.20 7.25
N ILE A 28 -8.36 -7.07 6.57
CA ILE A 28 -8.00 -6.97 5.17
C ILE A 28 -6.55 -6.50 5.11
N THR A 29 -5.70 -7.29 4.48
CA THR A 29 -4.27 -7.00 4.35
C THR A 29 -3.99 -6.40 2.99
N PHE A 30 -3.19 -5.33 2.97
CA PHE A 30 -2.76 -4.62 1.77
C PHE A 30 -1.23 -4.67 1.68
N ASN A 31 -0.70 -5.04 0.53
CA ASN A 31 0.73 -4.94 0.23
C ASN A 31 0.94 -4.13 -1.05
N ILE A 32 1.90 -3.20 -1.03
CA ILE A 32 2.20 -2.39 -2.22
C ILE A 32 3.00 -3.23 -3.21
N VAL A 33 2.45 -3.41 -4.41
CA VAL A 33 3.10 -4.17 -5.50
C VAL A 33 3.90 -3.22 -6.41
N GLY A 34 3.37 -2.02 -6.66
CA GLY A 34 4.04 -1.03 -7.50
C GLY A 34 3.33 0.31 -7.51
N ILE A 35 4.06 1.36 -7.87
CA ILE A 35 3.55 2.74 -7.99
C ILE A 35 3.99 3.26 -9.36
N ASP A 36 3.04 3.78 -10.15
CA ASP A 36 3.29 4.50 -11.40
C ASP A 36 2.90 5.97 -11.21
N ALA A 37 3.86 6.77 -10.75
CA ALA A 37 3.65 8.20 -10.49
C ALA A 37 3.36 9.02 -11.76
N ALA A 38 3.72 8.53 -12.96
CA ALA A 38 3.42 9.23 -14.20
C ALA A 38 1.92 9.09 -14.57
N LYS A 39 1.29 7.98 -14.17
CA LYS A 39 -0.14 7.74 -14.35
C LYS A 39 -0.99 8.08 -13.14
N ASN A 40 -0.37 8.40 -12.00
CA ASN A 40 -1.04 8.50 -10.70
C ASN A 40 -1.80 7.21 -10.36
N GLU A 41 -1.13 6.07 -10.51
CA GLU A 41 -1.71 4.75 -10.22
C GLU A 41 -0.86 3.99 -9.19
N ILE A 42 -1.53 3.17 -8.38
CA ILE A 42 -0.89 2.25 -7.44
C ILE A 42 -1.48 0.84 -7.59
N GLN A 43 -0.61 -0.15 -7.62
CA GLN A 43 -1.00 -1.56 -7.62
C GLN A 43 -0.86 -2.13 -6.21
N ILE A 44 -1.97 -2.66 -5.70
CA ILE A 44 -2.06 -3.22 -4.35
C ILE A 44 -2.49 -4.69 -4.44
N ALA A 45 -1.78 -5.55 -3.73
CA ALA A 45 -2.27 -6.89 -3.41
C ALA A 45 -3.20 -6.77 -2.19
N VAL A 46 -4.46 -7.14 -2.37
CA VAL A 46 -5.49 -7.13 -1.34
C VAL A 46 -5.79 -8.57 -0.93
N THR A 47 -5.59 -8.90 0.33
CA THR A 47 -5.99 -10.17 0.94
C THR A 47 -7.24 -9.95 1.79
N ASN A 48 -8.36 -10.55 1.38
CA ASN A 48 -9.65 -10.44 2.09
C ASN A 48 -10.29 -11.83 2.18
N ARG A 49 -10.59 -12.30 3.40
CA ARG A 49 -11.23 -13.61 3.68
C ARG A 49 -10.55 -14.77 2.95
N GLY A 50 -9.22 -14.81 2.99
CA GLY A 50 -8.39 -15.85 2.35
C GLY A 50 -8.25 -15.73 0.83
N LYS A 51 -8.85 -14.73 0.19
CA LYS A 51 -8.69 -14.45 -1.24
C LYS A 51 -7.70 -13.32 -1.46
N ILE A 52 -6.71 -13.55 -2.32
CA ILE A 52 -5.74 -12.53 -2.75
C ILE A 52 -6.12 -12.02 -4.15
N SER A 53 -6.06 -10.72 -4.37
CA SER A 53 -6.27 -10.09 -5.67
C SER A 53 -5.35 -8.89 -5.84
N VAL A 54 -4.77 -8.71 -7.04
CA VAL A 54 -3.98 -7.51 -7.37
C VAL A 54 -4.90 -6.53 -8.09
N ILE A 55 -5.02 -5.33 -7.55
CA ILE A 55 -5.95 -4.30 -8.03
C ILE A 55 -5.16 -3.00 -8.24
N THR A 56 -5.40 -2.33 -9.35
CA THR A 56 -4.91 -0.97 -9.60
C THR A 56 -5.92 0.03 -9.05
N TYR A 57 -5.44 0.97 -8.26
CA TYR A 57 -6.20 2.11 -7.75
C TYR A 57 -5.60 3.41 -8.27
N ASP A 58 -6.42 4.46 -8.28
CA ASP A 58 -5.93 5.83 -8.43
C ASP A 58 -5.10 6.20 -7.19
N LEU A 59 -3.95 6.80 -7.42
CA LEU A 59 -3.09 7.37 -6.40
C LEU A 59 -3.43 8.85 -6.21
N LEU A 60 -4.01 9.18 -5.07
CA LEU A 60 -4.51 10.51 -4.74
C LEU A 60 -3.61 11.19 -3.71
N THR A 61 -3.78 12.51 -3.58
CA THR A 61 -3.05 13.33 -2.60
C THR A 61 -4.07 14.09 -1.74
N ASP A 62 -3.96 13.95 -0.42
CA ASP A 62 -4.85 14.67 0.51
C ASP A 62 -4.47 16.16 0.62
N LYS A 63 -5.29 16.94 1.33
CA LYS A 63 -5.03 18.37 1.56
C LYS A 63 -3.71 18.69 2.28
N ASN A 64 -3.08 17.69 2.91
CA ASN A 64 -1.82 17.81 3.63
C ASN A 64 -0.62 17.29 2.79
N GLY A 65 -0.85 16.87 1.54
CA GLY A 65 0.19 16.33 0.67
C GLY A 65 0.49 14.84 0.89
N ARG A 66 -0.34 14.11 1.64
CA ARG A 66 -0.14 12.67 1.90
C ARG A 66 -0.79 11.85 0.79
N LEU A 67 -0.03 10.89 0.28
CA LEU A 67 -0.50 9.96 -0.76
C LEU A 67 -1.42 8.90 -0.15
N TYR A 68 -2.51 8.59 -0.86
CA TYR A 68 -3.47 7.57 -0.46
C TYR A 68 -4.18 6.94 -1.66
N PHE A 69 -4.84 5.81 -1.43
CA PHE A 69 -5.85 5.26 -2.34
C PHE A 69 -7.16 5.01 -1.58
N GLU A 70 -8.26 4.89 -2.30
CA GLU A 70 -9.59 4.67 -1.72
C GLU A 70 -9.99 3.20 -1.82
N TYR A 71 -10.43 2.62 -0.69
CA TYR A 71 -10.84 1.22 -0.61
C TYR A 71 -12.30 1.07 -0.15
N GLY A 72 -13.00 0.11 -0.77
CA GLY A 72 -14.36 -0.27 -0.39
C GLY A 72 -15.43 0.76 -0.77
N ALA A 73 -16.69 0.44 -0.44
CA ALA A 73 -17.85 1.27 -0.81
C ALA A 73 -17.91 2.62 -0.08
N MET A 74 -17.20 2.74 1.05
CA MET A 74 -17.11 3.97 1.84
C MET A 74 -15.93 4.86 1.43
N PHE A 75 -15.15 4.45 0.41
CA PHE A 75 -13.96 5.18 -0.04
C PHE A 75 -12.97 5.44 1.10
N GLU A 76 -12.69 4.41 1.90
CA GLU A 76 -11.76 4.52 3.03
C GLU A 76 -10.37 4.94 2.55
N HIS A 77 -9.80 5.97 3.19
CA HIS A 77 -8.51 6.54 2.81
C HIS A 77 -7.37 5.71 3.38
N VAL A 78 -6.77 4.87 2.53
CA VAL A 78 -5.61 4.06 2.89
C VAL A 78 -4.34 4.84 2.53
N HIS A 79 -3.73 5.46 3.53
CA HIS A 79 -2.52 6.26 3.34
C HIS A 79 -1.27 5.39 3.19
N LEU A 80 -0.41 5.73 2.22
CA LEU A 80 0.82 4.97 1.94
C LEU A 80 1.81 5.02 3.11
N ASP A 81 1.84 6.12 3.87
CA ASP A 81 2.71 6.28 5.04
C ASP A 81 2.26 5.48 6.27
N ALA A 82 1.07 4.85 6.21
CA ALA A 82 0.59 3.93 7.24
C ALA A 82 1.12 2.51 7.07
N PHE A 83 1.68 2.16 5.90
CA PHE A 83 2.26 0.85 5.66
C PHE A 83 3.58 0.68 6.44
N LYS A 84 3.81 -0.52 6.95
CA LYS A 84 5.00 -0.86 7.74
C LYS A 84 5.79 -1.97 7.06
N GLU A 85 7.11 -1.86 7.12
CA GLU A 85 8.01 -2.92 6.64
C GLU A 85 7.81 -4.19 7.48
N VAL A 86 7.51 -5.30 6.82
CA VAL A 86 7.41 -6.63 7.42
C VAL A 86 8.84 -7.17 7.56
N THR A 87 9.28 -7.37 8.81
CA THR A 87 10.65 -7.84 9.15
C THR A 87 10.69 -9.34 9.40
#